data_AF-A0AA39UYQ3-F1
#
_entry.id   AF-A0AA39UYQ3-F1
#
_cell.length_a   1.000
_cell.length_b   1.000
_cell.length_c   1.000
_cell.angle_alpha   90.00
_cell.angle_beta   90.00
_cell.angle_gamma   90.00
#
_symmetry.space_group_name_H-M   'P 1'
#
loop_
_entity.id
_entity.type
_entity.pdbx_description
1 polymer ?
#
loop_
_entity_poly.entity_id
_entity_poly.type
_entity_poly.pdbx_seq_one_letter_code
_entity_poly.pdbx_strand_id
1 'polypeptide(L)'
;MMLSHTQSPRVCSGCDYSNHYIPSKSSCDEETIQADPTFRSCFLRSNSPPSSSEEYILRDSVSVGEARVAAIDNHVTVLKELQQALSTQLALIEAELEDLDSQRGNMSSRVAEYKRLLSPVRRLPPEILLKIFLDTVIFPMPRTQSQRDRYWWDFHPSKSALWSIELVCKAWRRAALGFPELWSSINIFLSDENFSSSNFRYVR
;
A
#
# COMPACT_ATOMS: atom_id res chain seq x y z
N MET A 1 7.63 54.96 -0.75
CA MET A 1 7.15 53.88 -1.63
C MET A 1 6.94 52.66 -0.74
N MET A 2 5.73 52.47 -0.22
CA MET A 2 5.36 51.33 0.63
C MET A 2 4.09 50.75 0.00
N LEU A 3 4.20 49.51 -0.49
CA LEU A 3 3.19 48.82 -1.27
C LEU A 3 2.09 48.32 -0.35
N SER A 4 0.88 48.85 -0.52
CA SER A 4 -0.36 48.32 0.05
C SER A 4 -0.76 47.07 -0.72
N HIS A 5 -0.53 45.89 -0.14
CA HIS A 5 -1.08 44.64 -0.66
C HIS A 5 -2.52 44.48 -0.16
N THR A 6 -3.47 44.96 -0.95
CA THR A 6 -4.89 44.64 -0.81
C THR A 6 -5.12 43.22 -1.31
N GLN A 7 -5.15 42.24 -0.40
CA GLN A 7 -5.55 40.88 -0.77
C GLN A 7 -7.07 40.76 -0.69
N SER A 8 -7.73 41.09 -1.80
CA SER A 8 -9.16 40.84 -1.98
C SER A 8 -9.42 39.33 -2.10
N PRO A 9 -10.44 38.78 -1.41
CA PRO A 9 -10.83 37.38 -1.58
C PRO A 9 -11.39 37.22 -3.00
N ARG A 10 -10.69 36.43 -3.83
CA ARG A 10 -11.19 36.07 -5.16
C ARG A 10 -12.33 35.08 -5.00
N VAL A 11 -13.55 35.59 -4.81
CA VAL A 11 -14.77 34.82 -4.95
C VAL A 11 -14.97 34.55 -6.44
N CYS A 12 -14.94 33.28 -6.84
CA CYS A 12 -15.24 32.86 -8.19
C CYS A 12 -16.77 32.88 -8.37
N SER A 13 -17.28 33.91 -9.05
CA SER A 13 -18.70 34.04 -9.38
C SER A 13 -19.05 33.13 -10.57
N GLY A 14 -19.39 31.87 -10.29
CA GLY A 14 -19.96 30.97 -11.31
C GLY A 14 -19.91 29.46 -11.09
N CYS A 15 -19.55 28.94 -9.92
CA CYS A 15 -19.45 27.48 -9.70
C CYS A 15 -20.39 26.96 -8.60
N ASP A 16 -21.15 25.90 -8.93
CA ASP A 16 -22.06 25.15 -8.05
C ASP A 16 -21.35 24.10 -7.14
N TYR A 17 -20.02 24.17 -7.00
CA TYR A 17 -19.26 23.20 -6.22
C TYR A 17 -18.86 23.76 -4.84
N SER A 18 -19.28 23.08 -3.77
CA SER A 18 -19.04 23.44 -2.36
C SER A 18 -17.56 23.46 -1.91
N ASN A 19 -16.62 23.05 -2.77
CA ASN A 19 -15.21 22.87 -2.43
C ASN A 19 -14.32 24.13 -2.64
N HIS A 20 -14.91 25.29 -2.95
CA HIS A 20 -14.16 26.53 -3.17
C HIS A 20 -13.99 27.42 -1.93
N TYR A 21 -14.57 27.05 -0.78
CA TYR A 21 -14.34 27.77 0.47
C TYR A 21 -13.04 27.29 1.12
N ILE A 22 -11.93 27.92 0.76
CA ILE A 22 -10.71 27.87 1.57
C ILE A 22 -10.89 28.95 2.64
N PRO A 23 -11.03 28.59 3.93
CA PRO A 23 -11.15 29.57 4.99
C PRO A 23 -9.91 30.46 4.96
N SER A 24 -10.09 31.70 4.54
CA SER A 24 -9.04 32.70 4.66
C SER A 24 -8.79 32.87 6.16
N LYS A 25 -7.53 32.81 6.60
CA LYS A 25 -7.20 33.26 7.95
C LYS A 25 -7.65 34.71 8.05
N SER A 26 -8.80 34.97 8.66
CA SER A 26 -9.08 36.30 9.15
C SER A 26 -8.05 36.52 10.23
N SER A 27 -6.95 37.22 9.92
CA SER A 27 -6.42 38.12 10.92
C SER A 27 -7.57 39.07 11.18
N CYS A 28 -8.37 38.75 12.19
CA CYS A 28 -9.21 39.76 12.79
C CYS A 28 -8.19 40.77 13.29
N ASP A 29 -8.00 41.84 12.52
CA ASP A 29 -7.28 43.01 12.97
C ASP A 29 -7.84 43.30 14.35
N GLU A 30 -6.97 43.35 15.36
CA GLU A 30 -7.29 43.75 16.72
C GLU A 30 -7.68 45.25 16.76
N GLU A 31 -8.48 45.73 15.81
CA GLU A 31 -9.15 47.01 15.90
C GLU A 31 -10.48 46.79 16.61
N THR A 32 -10.43 46.55 17.91
CA THR A 32 -11.59 46.75 18.76
C THR A 32 -11.14 47.51 20.00
N ILE A 33 -11.39 48.82 19.97
CA ILE A 33 -11.50 49.75 21.11
C ILE A 33 -10.94 49.11 22.39
N GLN A 34 -9.61 49.09 22.52
CA GLN A 34 -8.99 48.78 23.80
C GLN A 34 -9.46 49.91 24.73
N ALA A 35 -10.45 49.62 25.57
CA ALA A 35 -10.68 50.42 26.75
C ALA A 35 -9.31 50.62 27.40
N ASP A 36 -8.93 51.88 27.61
CA ASP A 36 -7.62 52.31 28.10
C ASP A 36 -7.10 51.28 29.13
N PRO A 37 -5.94 50.64 28.91
CA PRO A 37 -5.39 49.64 29.82
C PRO A 37 -5.38 50.14 31.28
N THR A 38 -5.26 51.46 31.46
CA THR A 38 -5.32 52.18 32.72
C THR A 38 -6.71 52.13 33.36
N PHE A 39 -7.78 52.35 32.57
CA PHE A 39 -9.18 52.26 33.01
C PHE A 39 -9.48 50.88 33.59
N ARG A 40 -9.15 49.81 32.85
CA ARG A 40 -9.39 48.42 33.26
C ARG A 40 -8.57 48.01 34.49
N SER A 41 -7.33 48.50 34.61
CA SER A 41 -6.45 48.26 35.77
C SER A 41 -6.97 48.94 37.05
N CYS A 42 -7.59 50.12 36.94
CA CYS A 42 -8.18 50.83 38.07
C CYS A 42 -9.39 50.07 38.69
N PHE A 43 -10.28 49.49 37.88
CA PHE A 43 -11.40 48.69 38.40
C PHE A 43 -10.94 47.41 39.10
N LEU A 44 -9.90 46.75 38.58
CA LEU A 44 -9.42 45.48 39.13
C LEU A 44 -8.66 45.64 40.46
N ARG A 45 -8.35 46.88 40.87
CA ARG A 45 -7.60 47.18 42.10
C ARG A 45 -8.44 47.86 43.18
N SER A 46 -9.72 48.12 42.93
CA SER A 46 -10.64 48.81 43.85
C SER A 46 -11.98 48.08 43.94
N ASN A 47 -12.52 47.94 45.16
CA ASN A 47 -13.86 47.37 45.41
C ASN A 47 -14.97 48.43 45.46
N SER A 48 -14.70 49.67 45.05
CA SER A 48 -15.73 50.71 44.97
C SER A 48 -16.72 50.39 43.84
N PRO A 49 -18.03 50.62 44.04
CA PRO A 49 -19.02 50.43 42.99
C PRO A 49 -18.72 51.37 41.80
N PRO A 50 -18.89 50.90 40.55
CA PRO A 50 -18.70 51.75 39.37
C PRO A 50 -19.72 52.88 39.35
N SER A 51 -19.28 54.04 38.88
CA SER A 51 -20.18 55.16 38.56
C SER A 51 -21.06 54.82 37.35
N SER A 52 -22.17 55.55 37.16
CA SER A 52 -23.12 55.29 36.07
C SER A 52 -22.48 55.33 34.68
N SER A 53 -21.50 56.21 34.46
CA SER A 53 -20.75 56.29 33.20
C SER A 53 -19.82 55.10 32.98
N GLU A 54 -19.22 54.59 34.05
CA GLU A 54 -18.33 53.42 33.99
C GLU A 54 -19.15 52.14 33.78
N GLU A 55 -20.30 52.03 34.43
CA GLU A 55 -21.23 50.92 34.23
C GLU A 55 -21.73 50.86 32.77
N TYR A 56 -22.02 52.01 32.16
CA TYR A 56 -22.40 52.08 30.75
C TYR A 56 -21.29 51.53 29.83
N ILE A 57 -20.03 51.96 30.03
CA ILE A 57 -18.88 51.51 29.24
C ILE A 57 -18.65 49.99 29.41
N LEU A 58 -18.79 49.49 30.65
CA LEU A 58 -18.63 48.06 30.93
C LEU A 58 -19.74 47.24 30.26
N ARG A 59 -21.00 47.67 30.33
CA ARG A 59 -22.12 46.98 29.66
C ARG A 59 -21.98 46.99 28.14
N ASP A 60 -21.55 48.10 27.55
CA ASP A 60 -21.27 48.20 26.12
C ASP A 60 -20.14 47.24 25.71
N SER A 61 -19.04 47.24 26.47
CA SER A 61 -17.90 46.33 26.23
C SER A 61 -18.30 44.85 26.36
N VAL A 62 -19.16 44.51 27.33
CA VAL A 62 -19.71 43.17 27.49
C VAL A 62 -20.57 42.81 26.27
N SER A 63 -21.49 43.68 25.86
CA SER A 63 -22.35 43.45 24.69
C SER A 63 -21.54 43.23 23.40
N VAL A 64 -20.50 44.05 23.17
CA VAL A 64 -19.59 43.90 22.02
C VAL A 64 -18.81 42.59 22.11
N GLY A 65 -18.31 42.25 23.31
CA GLY A 65 -17.60 41.00 23.56
C GLY A 65 -18.46 39.76 23.29
N GLU A 66 -19.69 39.74 23.80
CA GLU A 66 -20.66 38.66 23.60
C GLU A 66 -21.03 38.49 22.13
N ALA A 67 -21.28 39.59 21.40
CA ALA A 67 -21.55 39.54 19.97
C ALA A 67 -20.36 38.96 19.19
N ARG A 68 -19.13 39.29 19.59
CA ARG A 68 -17.91 38.78 18.97
C ARG A 68 -17.68 37.30 19.27
N VAL A 69 -17.95 36.85 20.50
CA VAL A 69 -17.92 35.42 20.87
C VAL A 69 -18.94 34.64 20.07
N ALA A 70 -20.19 35.12 19.96
CA ALA A 70 -21.22 34.48 19.17
C ALA A 70 -20.84 34.38 17.67
N ALA A 71 -20.20 35.42 17.11
CA ALA A 71 -19.70 35.38 15.74
C ALA A 71 -18.60 34.33 15.54
N ILE A 72 -17.68 34.20 16.51
CA ILE A 72 -16.63 33.16 16.48
C ILE A 72 -17.25 31.77 16.61
N ASP A 73 -18.20 31.56 17.51
CA ASP A 73 -18.86 30.28 17.69
C ASP A 73 -19.60 29.84 16.42
N ASN A 74 -20.31 30.77 15.76
CA ASN A 74 -20.93 30.51 14.45
C ASN A 74 -19.90 30.18 13.36
N HIS A 75 -18.72 30.79 13.38
CA HIS A 75 -17.68 30.44 12.43
C HIS A 75 -17.10 29.04 12.70
N VAL A 76 -16.92 28.69 13.97
CA VAL A 76 -16.46 27.36 14.38
C VAL A 76 -17.46 26.27 14.00
N THR A 77 -18.76 26.51 14.15
CA THR A 77 -19.80 25.53 13.75
C THR A 77 -19.75 25.28 12.25
N VAL A 78 -19.70 26.34 11.43
CA VAL A 78 -19.60 26.23 9.96
C VAL A 78 -18.34 25.45 9.55
N LEU A 79 -17.19 25.72 10.17
CA LEU A 79 -15.96 24.99 9.84
C LEU A 79 -16.01 23.52 10.26
N LYS A 80 -16.68 23.19 11.38
CA LYS A 80 -16.88 21.79 11.79
C LYS A 80 -17.78 21.03 10.83
N GLU A 81 -18.86 21.65 10.36
CA GLU A 81 -19.75 21.05 9.36
C GLU A 81 -19.01 20.79 8.05
N LEU A 82 -18.21 21.76 7.57
CA LEU A 82 -17.37 21.59 6.39
C LEU A 82 -16.34 20.48 6.57
N GLN A 83 -15.67 20.43 7.72
CA GLN A 83 -14.73 19.36 8.04
C GLN A 83 -15.41 17.99 7.96
N GLN A 84 -16.60 17.86 8.55
CA GLN A 84 -17.34 16.61 8.54
C GLN A 84 -17.78 16.20 7.12
N ALA A 85 -18.23 17.15 6.30
CA ALA A 85 -18.59 16.90 4.89
C ALA A 85 -17.38 16.44 4.05
N LEU A 86 -16.20 17.02 4.28
CA LEU A 86 -14.98 16.59 3.58
C LEU A 86 -14.52 15.21 4.06
N SER A 87 -14.63 14.92 5.36
CA SER A 87 -14.31 13.59 5.89
C SER A 87 -15.21 12.50 5.34
N THR A 88 -16.51 12.76 5.14
CA THR A 88 -17.41 11.77 4.52
C THR A 88 -17.08 11.57 3.04
N GLN A 89 -16.73 12.62 2.30
CA GLN A 89 -16.28 12.50 0.91
C GLN A 89 -15.00 11.67 0.79
N LEU A 90 -14.02 11.90 1.68
CA LEU A 90 -12.79 11.10 1.72
C LEU A 90 -13.10 9.62 1.96
N ALA A 91 -13.95 9.30 2.93
CA ALA A 91 -14.32 7.92 3.22
C ALA A 91 -15.00 7.22 2.03
N LEU A 92 -15.82 7.93 1.25
CA LEU A 92 -16.43 7.39 0.03
C LEU A 92 -15.38 7.10 -1.05
N ILE A 93 -14.44 8.02 -1.25
CA ILE A 93 -13.35 7.84 -2.23
C ILE A 93 -12.46 6.68 -1.82
N GLU A 94 -12.12 6.56 -0.53
CA GLU A 94 -11.31 5.47 0.00
C GLU A 94 -12.00 4.11 -0.22
N ALA A 95 -13.31 4.03 0.03
CA ALA A 95 -14.08 2.80 -0.22
C ALA A 95 -14.13 2.42 -1.71
N GLU A 96 -14.32 3.40 -2.60
CA GLU A 96 -14.30 3.17 -4.06
C GLU A 96 -12.91 2.70 -4.53
N LEU A 97 -11.83 3.29 -3.99
CA LEU A 97 -10.47 2.85 -4.31
C LEU A 97 -10.22 1.41 -3.86
N GLU A 98 -10.67 1.03 -2.67
CA GLU A 98 -10.54 -0.34 -2.17
C GLU A 98 -11.28 -1.34 -3.06
N ASP A 99 -12.50 -1.01 -3.47
CA ASP A 99 -13.28 -1.86 -4.39
C ASP A 99 -12.60 -2.00 -5.76
N LEU A 100 -12.15 -0.90 -6.36
CA LEU A 100 -11.44 -0.93 -7.63
C LEU A 100 -10.12 -1.70 -7.57
N ASP A 101 -9.36 -1.58 -6.47
CA ASP A 101 -8.13 -2.34 -6.28
C ASP A 101 -8.40 -3.85 -6.14
N SER A 102 -9.47 -4.22 -5.44
CA SER A 102 -9.95 -5.60 -5.34
C SER A 102 -10.35 -6.16 -6.72
N GLN A 103 -11.14 -5.40 -7.48
CA GLN A 103 -11.53 -5.76 -8.85
C GLN A 103 -10.32 -5.94 -9.77
N ARG A 104 -9.35 -5.01 -9.70
CA ARG A 104 -8.08 -5.09 -10.44
C ARG A 104 -7.30 -6.34 -10.07
N GLY A 105 -7.21 -6.67 -8.78
CA GLY A 105 -6.53 -7.88 -8.28
C GLY A 105 -7.15 -9.17 -8.81
N ASN A 106 -8.48 -9.25 -8.79
CA ASN A 106 -9.22 -10.40 -9.33
C ASN A 106 -8.99 -10.54 -10.85
N MET A 107 -9.19 -9.46 -11.60
CA MET A 107 -9.01 -9.48 -13.06
C MET A 107 -7.57 -9.84 -13.46
N SER A 108 -6.58 -9.28 -12.76
CA SER A 108 -5.17 -9.58 -12.99
C SER A 108 -4.86 -11.06 -12.75
N SER A 109 -5.44 -11.65 -11.70
CA SER A 109 -5.30 -13.08 -11.40
C SER A 109 -5.90 -13.95 -12.51
N ARG A 110 -7.09 -13.61 -13.00
CA ARG A 110 -7.74 -14.31 -14.12
C ARG A 110 -6.94 -14.21 -15.41
N VAL A 111 -6.44 -13.03 -15.74
CA VAL A 111 -5.56 -12.82 -16.90
C VAL A 111 -4.28 -13.66 -16.77
N ALA A 112 -3.67 -13.71 -15.59
CA ALA A 112 -2.49 -14.53 -15.35
C ALA A 112 -2.78 -16.03 -15.52
N GLU A 113 -3.95 -16.49 -15.05
CA GLU A 113 -4.40 -17.87 -15.27
C GLU A 113 -4.53 -18.19 -16.76
N TYR A 114 -5.25 -17.37 -17.52
CA TYR A 114 -5.39 -17.58 -18.97
C TYR A 114 -4.04 -17.53 -19.70
N LYS A 115 -3.13 -16.62 -19.32
CA LYS A 115 -1.76 -16.59 -19.86
C LYS A 115 -1.01 -17.89 -19.59
N ARG A 116 -1.15 -18.49 -18.40
CA ARG A 116 -0.55 -19.80 -18.08
C ARG A 116 -1.18 -20.92 -18.92
N LEU A 117 -2.49 -20.88 -19.15
CA LEU A 117 -3.17 -21.86 -20.01
C LEU A 117 -2.74 -21.74 -21.47
N LEU A 118 -2.49 -20.52 -21.94
CA LEU A 118 -1.99 -20.20 -23.28
C LEU A 118 -0.47 -20.26 -23.40
N SER A 119 0.23 -20.73 -22.35
CA SER A 119 1.69 -20.81 -22.34
C SER A 119 2.19 -21.57 -23.58
N PRO A 120 3.14 -20.99 -24.35
CA PRO A 120 3.69 -21.61 -25.55
C PRO A 120 4.23 -23.03 -25.31
N VAL A 121 4.74 -23.28 -24.10
CA VAL A 121 5.27 -24.58 -23.67
C VAL A 121 4.25 -25.71 -23.82
N ARG A 122 2.95 -25.43 -23.69
CA ARG A 122 1.88 -26.43 -23.84
C ARG A 122 1.60 -26.80 -25.30
N ARG A 123 2.13 -26.04 -26.26
CA ARG A 123 1.97 -26.24 -27.70
C ARG A 123 3.25 -26.71 -28.38
N LEU A 124 4.31 -26.94 -27.61
CA LEU A 124 5.58 -27.41 -28.16
C LEU A 124 5.42 -28.84 -28.69
N PRO A 125 5.95 -29.12 -29.89
CA PRO A 125 6.09 -30.48 -30.37
C PRO A 125 6.96 -31.33 -29.42
N PRO A 126 6.72 -32.64 -29.33
CA PRO A 126 7.51 -33.54 -28.49
C PRO A 126 9.02 -33.47 -28.74
N GLU A 127 9.45 -33.22 -29.98
CA GLU A 127 10.86 -33.13 -30.39
C GLU A 127 11.54 -31.90 -29.77
N ILE A 128 10.82 -30.79 -29.64
CA ILE A 128 11.33 -29.59 -28.98
C ILE A 128 11.39 -29.79 -27.46
N LEU A 129 10.39 -30.47 -26.89
CA LEU A 129 10.41 -30.85 -25.48
C LEU A 129 11.59 -31.77 -25.17
N LEU A 130 11.88 -32.75 -26.04
CA LEU A 130 13.07 -33.61 -25.92
C LEU A 130 14.36 -32.80 -25.84
N LYS A 131 14.55 -31.85 -26.77
CA LYS A 131 15.74 -31.00 -26.78
C LYS A 131 15.89 -30.22 -25.47
N ILE A 132 14.80 -29.63 -24.99
CA ILE A 132 14.78 -28.94 -23.69
C ILE A 132 15.14 -29.91 -22.56
N PHE A 133 14.55 -31.12 -22.54
CA PHE A 133 14.82 -32.11 -21.50
C PHE A 133 16.29 -32.53 -21.49
N LEU A 134 16.88 -32.79 -22.66
CA LEU A 134 18.31 -33.12 -22.78
C LEU A 134 19.20 -32.01 -22.22
N ASP A 135 18.89 -30.74 -22.50
CA ASP A 135 19.64 -29.59 -21.99
C ASP A 135 19.51 -29.42 -20.46
N THR A 136 18.49 -30.02 -19.84
CA THR A 136 18.27 -29.98 -18.38
C THR A 136 18.87 -31.18 -17.62
N VAL A 137 19.20 -32.27 -18.33
CA VAL A 137 19.78 -33.46 -17.71
C VAL A 137 21.30 -33.29 -17.62
N ILE A 138 21.81 -33.24 -16.40
CA ILE A 138 23.27 -33.15 -16.17
C ILE A 138 23.86 -34.54 -16.33
N PHE A 139 24.59 -34.74 -17.44
CA PHE A 139 25.33 -35.96 -17.71
C PHE A 139 26.73 -35.65 -18.28
N PRO A 140 27.80 -36.32 -17.82
CA PRO A 140 27.82 -37.26 -16.68
C PRO A 140 27.57 -36.57 -15.34
N MET A 141 27.09 -37.32 -14.34
CA MET A 141 26.85 -36.78 -13.01
C MET A 141 28.13 -36.14 -12.45
N PRO A 142 28.05 -34.95 -11.83
CA PRO A 142 29.20 -34.31 -11.22
C PRO A 142 29.81 -35.23 -10.15
N ARG A 143 31.13 -35.43 -10.26
CA ARG A 143 31.90 -36.24 -9.31
C ARG A 143 33.23 -35.55 -9.00
N THR A 144 33.72 -35.77 -7.79
CA THR A 144 35.03 -35.30 -7.32
C THR A 144 35.86 -36.48 -6.84
N GLN A 145 37.18 -36.41 -6.96
CA GLN A 145 38.04 -37.44 -6.40
C GLN A 145 37.88 -37.47 -4.87
N SER A 146 37.67 -38.65 -4.30
CA SER A 146 37.46 -38.78 -2.86
C SER A 146 38.73 -38.46 -2.10
N GLN A 147 38.61 -37.71 -1.00
CA GLN A 147 39.73 -37.48 -0.09
C GLN A 147 40.11 -38.73 0.72
N ARG A 148 39.23 -39.73 0.79
CA ARG A 148 39.45 -40.98 1.52
C ARG A 148 40.39 -41.94 0.79
N ASP A 149 40.32 -41.99 -0.54
CA ASP A 149 41.11 -42.92 -1.36
C ASP A 149 41.22 -42.40 -2.81
N ARG A 150 42.43 -42.45 -3.37
CA ARG A 150 42.79 -42.05 -4.74
C ARG A 150 41.95 -42.77 -5.81
N TYR A 151 41.49 -43.99 -5.54
CA TYR A 151 40.72 -44.80 -6.49
C TYR A 151 39.20 -44.65 -6.33
N TRP A 152 38.74 -43.76 -5.44
CA TRP A 152 37.33 -43.55 -5.15
C TRP A 152 36.86 -42.17 -5.63
N TRP A 153 35.59 -42.10 -6.02
CA TRP A 153 34.93 -40.88 -6.47
C TRP A 153 33.74 -40.57 -5.55
N ASP A 154 33.67 -39.34 -5.07
CA ASP A 154 32.49 -38.82 -4.38
C ASP A 154 31.52 -38.26 -5.44
N PHE A 155 30.29 -38.75 -5.46
CA PHE A 155 29.24 -38.34 -6.40
C PHE A 155 28.34 -37.29 -5.74
N HIS A 156 27.96 -36.27 -6.51
CA HIS A 156 27.08 -35.19 -6.06
C HIS A 156 25.75 -35.27 -6.81
N PRO A 157 24.80 -36.10 -6.33
CA PRO A 157 23.53 -36.27 -7.02
C PRO A 157 22.73 -34.96 -7.00
N SER A 158 22.42 -34.43 -8.17
CA SER A 158 21.38 -33.41 -8.31
C SER A 158 20.01 -34.07 -8.13
N LYS A 159 19.00 -33.29 -7.70
CA LYS A 159 17.60 -33.76 -7.76
C LYS A 159 17.33 -34.20 -9.21
N SER A 160 16.86 -35.43 -9.38
CA SER A 160 16.66 -35.99 -10.72
C SER A 160 15.77 -35.09 -11.58
N ALA A 161 16.38 -34.50 -12.60
CA ALA A 161 15.71 -33.62 -13.54
C ALA A 161 14.60 -34.36 -14.28
N LEU A 162 14.83 -35.62 -14.67
CA LEU A 162 13.85 -36.45 -15.38
C LEU A 162 12.62 -36.76 -14.53
N TRP A 163 12.80 -37.13 -13.27
CA TRP A 163 11.66 -37.36 -12.36
C TRP A 163 10.83 -36.08 -12.19
N SER A 164 11.49 -34.92 -12.09
CA SER A 164 10.83 -33.62 -12.01
C SER A 164 10.04 -33.29 -13.29
N ILE A 165 10.62 -33.58 -14.45
CA ILE A 165 10.01 -33.37 -15.77
C ILE A 165 8.76 -34.24 -15.96
N GLU A 166 8.83 -35.52 -15.58
CA GLU A 166 7.69 -36.44 -15.66
C GLU A 166 6.51 -36.04 -14.76
N LEU A 167 6.77 -35.30 -13.69
CA LEU A 167 5.74 -34.86 -12.74
C LEU A 167 5.06 -33.55 -13.15
N VAL A 168 5.57 -32.83 -14.16
CA VAL A 168 4.98 -31.56 -14.60
C VAL A 168 3.57 -31.75 -15.17
N CYS A 169 3.39 -32.64 -16.15
CA CYS A 169 2.08 -32.95 -16.72
C CYS A 169 2.07 -34.27 -17.52
N LYS A 170 0.88 -34.74 -17.90
CA LYS A 170 0.70 -35.95 -18.74
C LYS A 170 1.42 -35.87 -20.10
N ALA A 171 1.46 -34.68 -20.72
CA ALA A 171 2.11 -34.50 -22.01
C ALA A 171 3.64 -34.60 -21.90
N TRP A 172 4.22 -33.95 -20.89
CA TRP A 172 5.65 -34.00 -20.60
C TRP A 172 6.10 -35.42 -20.24
N ARG A 173 5.32 -36.13 -19.40
CA ARG A 173 5.57 -37.55 -19.11
C ARG A 173 5.57 -38.40 -20.37
N ARG A 174 4.58 -38.23 -21.26
CA ARG A 174 4.52 -38.99 -22.52
C ARG A 174 5.72 -38.70 -23.41
N ALA A 175 6.15 -37.44 -23.51
CA ALA A 175 7.35 -37.09 -24.24
C ALA A 175 8.59 -37.72 -23.59
N ALA A 176 8.80 -37.55 -22.29
CA ALA A 176 9.96 -38.08 -21.57
C ALA A 176 10.08 -39.61 -21.69
N LEU A 177 8.98 -40.36 -21.58
CA LEU A 177 8.95 -41.82 -21.75
C LEU A 177 9.04 -42.26 -23.21
N GLY A 178 8.63 -41.41 -24.15
CA GLY A 178 8.62 -41.69 -25.58
C GLY A 178 9.99 -41.60 -26.24
N PHE A 179 10.97 -40.97 -25.58
CA PHE A 179 12.32 -40.76 -26.11
C PHE A 179 13.34 -41.53 -25.27
N PRO A 180 13.81 -42.71 -25.73
CA PRO A 180 14.78 -43.53 -25.01
C PRO A 180 16.12 -42.83 -24.73
N GLU A 181 16.48 -41.84 -25.55
CA GLU A 181 17.72 -41.07 -25.44
C GLU A 181 17.88 -40.39 -24.07
N LEU A 182 16.76 -39.95 -23.47
CA LEU A 182 16.74 -39.37 -22.12
C LEU A 182 17.13 -40.37 -21.03
N TRP A 183 16.90 -41.66 -21.29
CA TRP A 183 17.14 -42.77 -20.35
C TRP A 183 18.38 -43.57 -20.70
N SER A 184 19.18 -43.10 -21.65
CA SER A 184 20.45 -43.73 -22.04
C SER A 184 21.45 -43.81 -20.88
N SER A 185 21.25 -43.05 -19.80
CA SER A 185 22.08 -43.08 -18.60
C SER A 185 21.23 -42.86 -17.35
N ILE A 186 21.34 -43.80 -16.40
CA ILE A 186 20.60 -43.77 -15.12
C ILE A 186 21.63 -43.77 -14.00
N ASN A 187 21.51 -42.81 -13.09
CA ASN A 187 22.34 -42.76 -11.88
C ASN A 187 21.56 -43.35 -10.71
N ILE A 188 22.06 -44.44 -10.15
CA ILE A 188 21.48 -45.10 -8.97
C ILE A 188 22.37 -44.78 -7.77
N PHE A 189 21.85 -44.00 -6.83
CA PHE A 189 22.52 -43.72 -5.57
C PHE A 189 22.04 -44.73 -4.52
N LEU A 190 22.99 -45.42 -3.90
CA LEU A 190 22.74 -46.42 -2.86
C LEU A 190 23.31 -45.89 -1.54
N SER A 191 22.45 -45.69 -0.54
CA SER A 191 22.84 -45.39 0.84
C SER A 191 22.22 -46.38 1.82
N ASP A 192 22.80 -46.50 3.02
CA ASP A 192 22.27 -47.36 4.08
C ASP A 192 20.83 -46.97 4.48
N GLU A 193 20.45 -45.70 4.30
CA GLU A 193 19.08 -45.23 4.48
C GLU A 193 18.10 -45.88 3.49
N ASN A 194 18.52 -46.09 2.23
CA ASN A 194 17.69 -46.74 1.21
C ASN A 194 17.37 -48.21 1.53
N PHE A 195 18.20 -48.86 2.35
CA PHE A 195 18.05 -50.27 2.73
C PHE A 195 17.60 -50.46 4.18
N SER A 196 17.39 -49.38 4.93
CA SER A 196 16.87 -49.45 6.29
C SER A 196 15.42 -49.97 6.29
N SER A 197 15.14 -51.01 7.07
CA SER A 197 13.83 -51.69 7.16
C SER A 197 12.69 -50.80 7.68
N SER A 198 13.00 -49.58 8.12
CA SER A 198 12.05 -48.58 8.61
C SER A 198 11.66 -47.51 7.58
N ASN A 199 12.29 -47.46 6.39
CA ASN A 199 12.00 -46.47 5.36
C ASN A 199 11.70 -47.10 3.99
N PHE A 200 10.57 -47.80 3.86
CA PHE A 200 9.97 -48.09 2.56
C PHE A 200 9.34 -46.83 1.97
N ARG A 201 10.12 -45.76 1.79
CA ARG A 201 9.74 -44.70 0.86
C ARG A 201 10.21 -45.14 -0.50
N TYR A 202 9.26 -45.59 -1.32
CA TYR A 202 9.45 -45.54 -2.78
C TYR A 202 9.69 -44.08 -3.14
N VAL A 203 10.96 -43.69 -3.22
CA VAL A 203 11.36 -42.46 -3.87
C VAL A 203 11.20 -42.73 -5.36
N ARG A 204 10.08 -42.26 -5.91
CA ARG A 204 9.88 -42.15 -7.35
C ARG A 204 10.39 -40.79 -7.78
#